data_AF-A0A1R1JUJ1-F1
#
_entry.id   AF-A0A1R1JUJ1-F1
#
_cell.length_a   1.000
_cell.length_b   1.000
_cell.length_c   1.000
_cell.angle_alpha   90.00
_cell.angle_beta   90.00
_cell.angle_gamma   90.00
#
_symmetry.space_group_name_H-M   'P 1'
#
loop_
_entity.id
_entity.type
_entity.pdbx_description
1 polymer ?
#
loop_
_entity_poly.entity_id
_entity_poly.type
_entity_poly.pdbx_seq_one_letter_code
_entity_poly.pdbx_strand_id
1 'polypeptide(L)' 'MDEKVALPDRVIFALLAIAVLAMQNADQKVPIGYFLSFEDERFTINDWWGRKNDFYRAIYERVQRMPRLTMNL' A
#
# COMPACT_ATOMS: atom_id res chain seq x y z
N MET A 1 -10.56 -17.76 25.15
CA MET A 1 -11.24 -16.53 24.70
C MET A 1 -10.52 -16.10 23.44
N ASP A 2 -11.21 -15.97 22.31
CA ASP A 2 -10.60 -15.42 21.10
C ASP A 2 -10.41 -13.92 21.30
N GLU A 3 -9.19 -13.51 21.63
CA GLU A 3 -8.82 -12.09 21.69
C GLU A 3 -8.86 -11.51 20.28
N LYS A 4 -9.92 -10.75 19.99
CA LYS A 4 -10.05 -10.01 18.75
C LYS A 4 -9.55 -8.59 18.97
N VAL A 5 -8.52 -8.21 18.21
CA VAL A 5 -8.04 -6.83 18.14
C VAL A 5 -8.76 -6.14 16.98
N ALA A 6 -9.55 -5.11 17.28
CA ALA A 6 -10.13 -4.23 16.28
C ALA A 6 -9.16 -3.06 16.02
N LEU A 7 -8.71 -2.93 14.78
CA LEU A 7 -7.85 -1.83 14.35
C LEU A 7 -8.57 -0.98 13.31
N PRO A 8 -8.30 0.34 13.27
CA PRO A 8 -8.72 1.17 12.16
C PRO A 8 -8.19 0.60 10.83
N ASP A 9 -9.01 0.68 9.79
CA ASP A 9 -8.69 0.27 8.43
C ASP A 9 -7.34 0.84 7.93
N ARG A 10 -7.07 2.11 8.22
CA ARG A 10 -5.81 2.78 7.86
C ARG A 10 -4.60 2.16 8.54
N VAL A 11 -4.75 1.69 9.78
CA VAL A 11 -3.67 1.01 10.51
C VAL A 11 -3.39 -0.35 9.88
N ILE A 12 -4.44 -1.10 9.56
CA ILE A 12 -4.33 -2.39 8.86
C ILE A 12 -3.64 -2.20 7.51
N PHE A 13 -4.09 -1.21 6.73
CA PHE A 13 -3.48 -0.89 5.44
C PHE A 13 -1.99 -0.53 5.57
N ALA A 14 -1.63 0.34 6.52
CA ALA A 14 -0.25 0.73 6.74
C ALA A 14 0.65 -0.47 7.12
N LEU A 15 0.16 -1.34 8.00
CA LEU A 15 0.88 -2.56 8.40
C LEU A 15 1.07 -3.51 7.21
N LEU A 16 0.03 -3.70 6.39
CA LEU A 16 0.12 -4.52 5.18
C LEU A 16 1.08 -3.93 4.16
N ALA A 17 1.04 -2.61 3.94
CA ALA A 17 1.97 -1.95 3.03
C ALA A 17 3.43 -2.13 3.49
N ILE A 18 3.70 -1.98 4.78
CA ILE A 18 5.03 -2.24 5.36
C ILE A 18 5.45 -3.69 5.13
N ALA A 19 4.57 -4.65 5.43
CA ALA A 19 4.86 -6.07 5.27
C ALA A 19 5.14 -6.43 3.80
N VAL A 20 4.34 -5.95 2.86
CA VAL A 20 4.52 -6.24 1.42
C VAL A 20 5.80 -5.60 0.88
N LEU A 21 6.09 -4.35 1.25
CA LEU A 21 7.19 -3.61 0.64
C LEU A 21 8.56 -3.89 1.28
N ALA A 22 8.60 -4.51 2.46
CA ALA A 22 9.84 -4.86 3.14
C ALA A 22 10.69 -5.81 2.29
N MET A 23 11.96 -5.44 2.04
CA MET A 23 12.89 -6.24 1.23
C MET A 23 13.09 -7.65 1.79
N GLN A 24 12.98 -7.79 3.11
CA GLN A 24 13.08 -9.08 3.82
C GLN A 24 11.98 -10.07 3.40
N ASN A 25 10.89 -9.58 2.81
CA ASN A 25 9.75 -10.37 2.37
C ASN A 25 9.70 -10.51 0.84
N ALA A 26 10.79 -10.24 0.12
CA ALA A 26 10.83 -10.26 -1.34
C ALA A 26 10.52 -11.63 -1.97
N ASP A 27 10.71 -12.71 -1.21
CA ASP A 27 10.47 -14.09 -1.63
C ASP A 27 9.06 -14.61 -1.30
N GLN A 28 8.25 -13.79 -0.62
CA GLN A 28 6.90 -14.16 -0.22
C GLN A 28 5.96 -14.25 -1.43
N LYS A 29 4.89 -15.02 -1.26
CA LYS A 29 3.82 -15.19 -2.25
C LYS A 29 2.48 -15.29 -1.55
N VAL A 30 1.46 -14.71 -2.17
CA VAL A 30 0.06 -14.88 -1.78
C VAL A 30 -0.72 -15.48 -2.96
N PRO A 31 -1.92 -16.06 -2.73
CA PRO A 31 -2.77 -16.51 -3.82
C PRO A 31 -3.05 -15.38 -4.83
N ILE A 32 -3.37 -15.78 -6.07
CA ILE A 32 -3.69 -14.83 -7.14
C ILE A 32 -4.97 -14.06 -6.79
N GLY A 33 -5.00 -12.77 -7.15
CA GLY A 33 -6.18 -11.91 -6.97
C GLY A 33 -6.14 -11.04 -5.70
N TYR A 34 -5.12 -11.19 -4.85
CA TYR A 34 -4.92 -10.32 -3.70
C TYR A 34 -4.24 -9.00 -4.09
N PHE A 35 -4.81 -7.87 -3.66
CA PHE A 35 -4.29 -6.53 -3.90
C PHE A 35 -4.49 -5.61 -2.69
N LEU A 36 -3.67 -4.58 -2.58
CA LEU A 36 -3.93 -3.42 -1.75
C LEU A 36 -4.63 -2.36 -2.61
N SER A 37 -5.74 -1.79 -2.13
CA SER A 37 -6.41 -0.68 -2.80
C SER A 37 -6.10 0.64 -2.11
N PHE A 38 -5.70 1.65 -2.88
CA PHE A 38 -5.54 3.01 -2.39
C PHE A 38 -6.17 3.97 -3.39
N GLU A 39 -7.18 4.72 -2.94
CA GLU A 39 -8.04 5.52 -3.82
C GLU A 39 -8.65 4.66 -4.95
N ASP A 40 -8.38 5.00 -6.21
CA ASP A 40 -8.81 4.34 -7.44
C ASP A 40 -7.81 3.30 -7.97
N GLU A 41 -6.70 3.07 -7.25
CA GLU A 41 -5.62 2.17 -7.68
C GLU A 41 -5.64 0.82 -6.97
N ARG A 42 -5.17 -0.21 -7.69
CA ARG A 42 -4.96 -1.57 -7.17
C ARG A 42 -3.50 -1.99 -7.31
N PHE A 43 -2.88 -2.30 -6.19
CA PHE A 43 -1.52 -2.81 -6.09
C PHE A 43 -1.56 -4.32 -5.86
N THR A 44 -1.46 -5.12 -6.93
CA THR A 44 -1.43 -6.59 -6.85
C THR A 44 -0.25 -7.06 -6.01
N ILE A 45 -0.50 -7.73 -4.87
CA ILE A 45 0.52 -7.95 -3.84
C ILE A 45 1.76 -8.67 -4.39
N ASN A 46 1.57 -9.69 -5.23
CA ASN A 46 2.66 -10.48 -5.80
C ASN A 46 3.62 -9.68 -6.69
N ASP A 47 3.24 -8.49 -7.16
CA ASP A 47 4.09 -7.63 -7.99
C ASP A 47 4.96 -6.66 -7.17
N TRP A 48 4.74 -6.57 -5.85
CA TRP A 48 5.28 -5.53 -4.98
C TRP A 48 6.16 -6.02 -3.83
N TRP A 49 6.30 -7.33 -3.64
CA TRP A 49 7.14 -7.91 -2.58
C TRP A 49 8.56 -7.33 -2.60
N GLY A 50 8.96 -6.67 -1.51
CA GLY A 50 10.30 -6.08 -1.36
C GLY A 50 10.59 -4.84 -2.21
N ARG A 51 9.60 -4.28 -2.93
CA ARG A 51 9.79 -3.19 -3.89
C ARG A 51 9.48 -1.80 -3.32
N LYS A 52 9.89 -1.53 -2.08
CA LYS A 52 9.64 -0.24 -1.38
C LYS A 52 9.99 1.00 -2.21
N ASN A 53 11.16 1.01 -2.84
CA ASN A 53 11.63 2.18 -3.59
C ASN A 53 10.78 2.44 -4.84
N ASP A 54 10.41 1.38 -5.56
CA ASP A 54 9.54 1.47 -6.73
C ASP A 54 8.15 1.96 -6.33
N PHE A 55 7.64 1.49 -5.19
CA PHE A 55 6.35 1.91 -4.67
C PHE A 55 6.35 3.40 -4.31
N TYR A 56 7.36 3.89 -3.59
CA TYR A 56 7.47 5.33 -3.30
C TYR A 56 7.56 6.18 -4.55
N ARG A 57 8.29 5.72 -5.58
CA ARG A 57 8.36 6.40 -6.86
C ARG A 57 6.98 6.45 -7.54
N ALA A 58 6.25 5.33 -7.58
CA ALA A 58 4.90 5.28 -8.15
C ALA A 58 3.94 6.25 -7.44
N ILE A 59 3.98 6.30 -6.10
CA ILE A 59 3.17 7.23 -5.31
C ILE A 59 3.60 8.68 -5.56
N TYR A 60 4.89 8.98 -5.56
CA TYR A 60 5.41 10.33 -5.81
C TYR A 60 5.00 10.86 -7.18
N GLU A 61 5.18 10.05 -8.24
CA GLU A 61 4.76 10.40 -9.60
C GLU A 61 3.25 10.67 -9.66
N ARG A 62 2.43 9.96 -8.86
CA ARG A 62 0.98 10.17 -8.80
C ARG A 62 0.60 11.45 -8.05
N VAL A 63 1.19 11.71 -6.89
CA VAL A 63 0.95 12.96 -6.13
C VAL A 63 1.27 14.19 -6.97
N GLN A 64 2.31 14.13 -7.81
CA GLN A 64 2.67 15.21 -8.74
C GLN A 64 1.65 15.42 -9.87
N ARG A 65 0.91 14.38 -10.26
CA ARG A 65 -0.14 14.46 -11.30
C ARG A 65 -1.48 14.97 -10.75
N MET A 66 -1.68 14.98 -9.43
CA MET A 66 -2.89 15.52 -8.84
C MET A 66 -2.88 17.05 -8.93
N PRO A 67 -3.91 17.69 -9.49
CA PRO A 67 -3.98 19.14 -9.52
C PRO A 67 -4.00 19.69 -8.09
N ARG A 68 -2.98 20.48 -7.73
CA ARG A 68 -2.99 21.23 -6.47
C ARG A 68 -4.05 22.32 -6.55
N LEU A 69 -5.17 22.11 -5.85
CA LEU A 69 -6.18 23.14 -5.65
C LEU A 69 -5.80 23.95 -4.41
N THR A 70 -5.39 25.20 -4.62
CA THR A 70 -5.23 26.17 -3.53
C THR A 70 -6.50 26.98 -3.44
N MET A 71 -7.22 26.86 -2.33
CA MET A 71 -8.41 27.69 -2.06
C MET A 71 -7.94 28.94 -1.31
N ASN A 72 -8.17 30.12 -1.89
CA ASN A 72 -8.00 31.38 -1.16
C ASN A 72 -9.28 31.62 -0.35
N LEU A 73 -9.13 31.71 0.97
CA LEU A 73 -10.19 32.10 1.90
C LEU A 73 -10.31 33.63 1.95
#